data_AF-A0A948J8I6-F1
#
_entry.id   AF-A0A948J8I6-F1
#
_cell.length_a   1.000
_cell.length_b   1.000
_cell.length_c   1.000
_cell.angle_alpha   90.00
_cell.angle_beta   90.00
_cell.angle_gamma   90.00
#
_symmetry.space_group_name_H-M   'P 1'
#
loop_
_entity.id
_entity.type
_entity.pdbx_description
1 polymer ?
#
loop_
_entity_poly.entity_id
_entity_poly.type
_entity_poly.pdbx_seq_one_letter_code
_entity_poly.pdbx_strand_id
1 'polypeptide(L)'
;MPNINSSEEHSAAMPKLAVWLLSRLANPAYRDELIGDMEEEYRERKQTNQDPTTWLLRQTLLAIWDGQNAMVKTTGFVKALGILLCVLALPTIALFVGWLSTMQKPSEHLWQLLLAGEVHSLLLNGDYWRTAWQEGGISQLEFGMFIDIPSMLWAIVFVGSTYLFFKKSNPSVWVYSAFALAYMLVPYLAGYTVISSLEPAAHKVGPILAFMMLAPFFTLPLYLGFLFKRFAK
;
A
#
# COMPACT_ATOMS: atom_id res chain seq x y z
N MET A 1 47.98 19.43 47.54
CA MET A 1 47.18 19.92 46.39
C MET A 1 47.14 18.82 45.34
N PRO A 2 46.07 18.01 45.27
CA PRO A 2 45.93 16.99 44.24
C PRO A 2 45.44 17.63 42.95
N ASN A 3 46.09 17.26 41.85
CA ASN A 3 45.87 17.70 40.49
C ASN A 3 44.56 17.07 39.96
N ILE A 4 43.49 17.85 39.80
CA ILE A 4 42.25 17.43 39.14
C ILE A 4 42.41 17.74 37.66
N ASN A 5 43.06 16.83 36.93
CA ASN A 5 43.03 16.79 35.47
C ASN A 5 43.08 15.31 35.07
N SER A 6 41.93 14.65 35.23
CA SER A 6 41.70 13.32 34.70
C SER A 6 40.36 13.33 33.96
N SER A 7 40.49 13.38 32.63
CA SER A 7 39.63 12.64 31.71
C SER A 7 38.24 13.20 31.43
N GLU A 8 38.15 14.38 30.80
CA GLU A 8 37.07 14.67 29.84
C GLU A 8 37.36 13.97 28.49
N GLU A 9 37.38 12.64 28.49
CA GLU A 9 37.51 11.83 27.27
C GLU A 9 36.15 11.28 26.83
N HIS A 10 35.08 12.05 27.08
CA HIS A 10 33.72 11.64 26.76
C HIS A 10 33.04 12.58 25.77
N SER A 11 32.87 12.01 24.57
CA SER A 11 31.91 12.36 23.51
C SER A 11 32.49 13.03 22.25
N ALA A 12 33.64 12.60 21.75
CA ALA A 12 34.04 12.88 20.35
C ALA A 12 33.32 11.95 19.32
N ALA A 13 32.53 10.99 19.80
CA ALA A 13 31.83 10.02 18.98
C ALA A 13 30.45 10.55 18.54
N MET A 14 30.04 10.16 17.33
CA MET A 14 28.70 10.44 16.81
C MET A 14 27.62 9.87 17.75
N PRO A 15 26.49 10.57 17.96
CA PRO A 15 25.34 10.05 18.69
C PRO A 15 24.93 8.64 18.23
N LYS A 16 24.84 7.70 19.19
CA LYS A 16 24.49 6.29 18.93
C LYS A 16 23.18 6.11 18.16
N LEU A 17 22.22 7.03 18.33
CA LEU A 17 20.95 7.01 17.63
C LEU A 17 21.11 7.30 16.13
N ALA A 18 22.01 8.20 15.73
CA ALA A 18 22.29 8.50 14.33
C ALA A 18 22.96 7.29 13.66
N VAL A 19 23.96 6.69 14.32
CA VAL A 19 24.61 5.46 13.86
C VAL A 19 23.59 4.33 13.72
N TRP A 20 22.71 4.14 14.70
CA TRP A 20 21.67 3.12 14.66
C TRP A 20 20.71 3.33 13.48
N LEU A 21 20.22 4.55 13.27
CA LEU A 21 19.33 4.89 12.16
C LEU A 21 20.00 4.64 10.80
N LEU A 22 21.23 5.11 10.62
CA LEU A 22 21.99 4.90 9.37
C LEU A 22 22.28 3.41 9.13
N SER A 23 22.64 2.67 10.19
CA SER A 23 22.92 1.23 10.09
C SER A 23 21.73 0.41 9.55
N ARG A 24 20.51 0.93 9.74
CA ARG A 24 19.27 0.23 9.39
C ARG A 24 18.58 0.78 8.16
N LEU A 25 18.68 2.08 7.89
CA LEU A 25 17.85 2.77 6.91
C LEU A 25 18.64 3.40 5.75
N ALA A 26 19.96 3.53 5.86
CA ALA A 26 20.80 4.02 4.77
C ALA A 26 21.00 2.93 3.69
N ASN A 27 21.48 3.35 2.52
CA ASN A 27 21.70 2.46 1.39
C ASN A 27 22.73 1.37 1.74
N PRO A 28 22.39 0.07 1.63
CA PRO A 28 23.31 -1.01 1.99
C PRO A 28 24.60 -1.04 1.15
N ALA A 29 24.63 -0.38 -0.01
CA ALA A 29 25.80 -0.38 -0.89
C ALA A 29 27.00 0.41 -0.34
N TYR A 30 26.77 1.48 0.40
CA TYR A 30 27.82 2.38 0.92
C TYR A 30 27.57 2.79 2.38
N ARG A 31 26.72 2.05 3.10
CA ARG A 31 26.32 2.37 4.47
C ARG A 31 27.51 2.52 5.41
N ASP A 32 28.45 1.59 5.35
CA ASP A 32 29.54 1.53 6.32
C ASP A 32 30.57 2.64 6.04
N GLU A 33 30.79 2.98 4.77
CA GLU A 33 31.58 4.15 4.33
C GLU A 33 30.91 5.46 4.77
N LEU A 34 29.60 5.60 4.53
CA LEU A 34 28.83 6.79 4.92
C LEU A 34 28.85 7.03 6.44
N ILE A 35 28.73 5.97 7.25
CA ILE A 35 28.81 6.10 8.72
C ILE A 35 30.21 6.56 9.13
N GLY A 36 31.25 6.05 8.49
CA GLY A 36 32.63 6.48 8.71
C GLY A 36 32.86 7.96 8.38
N ASP A 37 32.47 8.38 7.17
CA ASP A 37 32.61 9.77 6.71
C ASP A 37 31.85 10.75 7.61
N MET A 38 30.62 10.40 7.99
CA MET A 38 29.82 11.23 8.88
C MET A 38 30.41 11.30 10.29
N GLU A 39 31.10 10.25 10.77
CA GLU A 39 31.76 10.26 12.08
C GLU A 39 32.99 11.16 12.08
N GLU A 40 33.79 11.11 11.01
CA GLU A 40 34.96 11.97 10.82
C GLU A 40 34.55 13.44 10.74
N GLU A 41 33.60 13.79 9.87
CA GLU A 41 33.17 15.18 9.70
C GLU A 41 32.44 15.72 10.95
N TYR A 42 31.70 14.88 11.69
CA TYR A 42 31.10 15.27 12.97
C TYR A 42 32.17 15.62 14.01
N ARG A 43 33.28 14.87 14.05
CA ARG A 43 34.40 15.12 14.96
C ARG A 43 35.11 16.42 14.63
N GLU A 44 35.37 16.69 13.35
CA GLU A 44 35.97 17.93 12.87
C GLU A 44 35.09 19.16 13.15
N ARG A 45 33.78 19.07 12.91
CA ARG A 45 32.83 20.16 13.18
C ARG A 45 32.72 20.46 14.66
N LYS A 46 32.78 19.44 15.51
CA LYS A 46 32.81 19.59 16.97
C LYS A 46 34.08 20.32 17.44
N GLN A 47 35.23 20.06 16.82
CA GLN A 47 36.50 20.74 17.10
C GLN A 47 36.53 22.18 16.58
N THR A 48 35.85 22.46 15.46
CA THR A 48 35.82 23.77 14.81
C THR A 48 34.70 24.70 15.33
N ASN A 49 33.99 24.29 16.40
CA ASN A 49 32.90 25.03 17.05
C ASN A 49 31.74 25.40 16.10
N GLN A 50 31.51 24.59 15.07
CA GLN A 50 30.35 24.69 14.18
C GLN A 50 29.20 23.85 14.73
N ASP A 51 27.95 24.24 14.51
CA ASP A 51 26.75 23.51 14.99
C ASP A 51 26.70 22.07 14.40
N PRO A 52 27.17 21.05 15.15
CA PRO A 52 27.43 19.74 14.58
C PRO A 52 26.18 18.86 14.64
N THR A 53 25.29 19.12 15.58
CA THR A 53 24.05 18.37 15.80
C THR A 53 23.01 18.65 14.74
N THR A 54 22.82 19.92 14.37
CA THR A 54 21.85 20.30 13.32
C THR A 54 22.32 19.79 11.96
N TRP A 55 23.62 19.88 11.69
CA TRP A 55 24.23 19.31 10.50
C TRP A 55 24.05 17.78 10.44
N LEU A 56 24.36 17.07 11.54
CA LEU A 56 24.26 15.62 11.60
C LEU A 56 22.83 15.12 11.37
N LEU A 57 21.84 15.78 11.98
CA LEU A 57 20.42 15.44 11.78
C LEU A 57 20.02 15.61 10.31
N ARG A 58 20.44 16.73 9.69
CA ARG A 58 20.16 17.00 8.29
C ARG A 58 20.78 15.95 7.38
N GLN A 59 22.05 15.59 7.60
CA GLN A 59 22.72 14.57 6.80
C GLN A 59 22.14 13.18 7.01
N THR A 60 21.79 12.84 8.26
CA THR A 60 21.13 11.57 8.58
C THR A 60 19.79 11.46 7.83
N LEU A 61 18.99 12.52 7.83
CA LEU A 61 17.72 12.56 7.08
C LEU A 61 17.92 12.45 5.57
N LEU A 62 18.90 13.15 5.00
CA LEU A 62 19.21 13.09 3.57
C LEU A 62 19.71 11.70 3.16
N ALA A 63 20.58 11.10 3.96
CA ALA A 63 21.09 9.74 3.74
C ALA A 63 20.00 8.67 3.83
N ILE A 64 19.11 8.79 4.82
CA ILE A 64 17.95 7.91 4.93
C ILE A 64 17.04 8.10 3.72
N TRP A 65 16.74 9.34 3.33
CA TRP A 65 15.91 9.63 2.17
C TRP A 65 16.49 9.04 0.89
N ASP A 66 17.78 9.21 0.65
CA ASP A 66 18.46 8.66 -0.51
C ASP A 66 18.50 7.13 -0.49
N GLY A 67 18.79 6.55 0.68
CA GLY A 67 18.72 5.10 0.90
C GLY A 67 17.34 4.52 0.63
N GLN A 68 16.28 5.14 1.15
CA GLN A 68 14.90 4.72 0.89
C GLN A 68 14.52 4.92 -0.57
N ASN A 69 14.91 6.03 -1.20
CA ASN A 69 14.66 6.29 -2.63
C ASN A 69 15.37 5.25 -3.52
N ALA A 70 16.60 4.86 -3.16
CA ALA A 70 17.32 3.80 -3.84
C ALA A 70 16.65 2.42 -3.62
N MET A 71 16.24 2.10 -2.38
CA MET A 71 15.54 0.86 -2.06
C MET A 71 14.17 0.74 -2.73
N VAL A 72 13.38 1.81 -2.81
CA VAL A 72 12.09 1.85 -3.54
C VAL A 72 12.29 1.60 -5.04
N LYS A 73 13.45 1.98 -5.59
CA LYS A 73 13.84 1.69 -6.97
C LYS A 73 14.39 0.27 -7.15
N THR A 74 14.68 -0.46 -6.08
CA THR A 74 15.12 -1.86 -6.20
C THR A 74 13.94 -2.78 -6.49
N THR A 75 14.17 -3.70 -7.43
CA THR A 75 13.20 -4.71 -7.86
C THR A 75 12.72 -5.59 -6.69
N GLY A 76 13.54 -5.79 -5.65
CA GLY A 76 13.23 -6.63 -4.49
C GLY A 76 12.15 -6.05 -3.56
N PHE A 77 12.24 -4.75 -3.23
CA PHE A 77 11.25 -4.09 -2.36
C PHE A 77 9.87 -4.03 -3.04
N VAL A 78 9.83 -3.63 -4.32
CA VAL A 78 8.59 -3.59 -5.11
C VAL A 78 7.98 -5.00 -5.23
N LYS A 79 8.83 -6.05 -5.36
CA LYS A 79 8.38 -7.45 -5.35
C LYS A 79 7.73 -7.85 -4.03
N ALA A 80 8.41 -7.62 -2.92
CA ALA A 80 7.92 -7.99 -1.60
C ALA A 80 6.63 -7.23 -1.24
N LEU A 81 6.60 -5.91 -1.46
CA LEU A 81 5.41 -5.09 -1.23
C LEU A 81 4.24 -5.54 -2.10
N GLY A 82 4.52 -5.85 -3.37
CA GLY A 82 3.51 -6.35 -4.28
C GLY A 82 2.88 -7.66 -3.86
N ILE A 83 3.71 -8.65 -3.52
CA ILE A 83 3.23 -9.95 -3.02
C ILE A 83 2.42 -9.74 -1.74
N LEU A 84 2.91 -8.92 -0.82
CA LEU A 84 2.19 -8.60 0.42
C LEU A 84 0.80 -8.02 0.13
N LEU A 85 0.70 -7.03 -0.77
CA LEU A 85 -0.58 -6.44 -1.15
C LEU A 85 -1.52 -7.45 -1.80
N CYS A 86 -1.01 -8.35 -2.65
CA CYS A 86 -1.82 -9.43 -3.24
C CYS A 86 -2.31 -10.44 -2.18
N VAL A 87 -1.44 -10.82 -1.23
CA VAL A 87 -1.80 -11.73 -0.14
C VAL A 87 -2.83 -11.10 0.78
N LEU A 88 -2.74 -9.80 1.06
CA LEU A 88 -3.73 -9.08 1.87
C LEU A 88 -5.05 -8.85 1.12
N ALA A 89 -5.03 -8.72 -0.20
CA ALA A 89 -6.25 -8.54 -0.99
C ALA A 89 -7.19 -9.75 -0.93
N LEU A 90 -6.66 -10.98 -0.91
CA LEU A 90 -7.46 -12.21 -0.87
C LEU A 90 -8.38 -12.33 0.36
N PRO A 91 -7.91 -12.17 1.61
CA PRO A 91 -8.78 -12.18 2.78
C PRO A 91 -9.72 -10.97 2.79
N THR A 92 -9.30 -9.79 2.32
CA THR A 92 -10.20 -8.63 2.18
C THR A 92 -11.36 -8.94 1.23
N ILE A 93 -11.09 -9.56 0.08
CA ILE A 93 -12.12 -10.02 -0.86
C ILE A 93 -13.05 -11.03 -0.19
N ALA A 94 -12.51 -12.05 0.47
CA ALA A 94 -13.31 -13.10 1.09
C ALA A 94 -14.23 -12.56 2.20
N LEU A 95 -13.71 -11.68 3.06
CA LEU A 95 -14.48 -11.02 4.12
C LEU A 95 -15.58 -10.13 3.54
N PHE A 96 -15.27 -9.39 2.49
CA PHE A 96 -16.22 -8.49 1.86
C PHE A 96 -17.35 -9.26 1.16
N VAL A 97 -17.01 -10.33 0.42
CA VAL A 97 -18.00 -11.20 -0.23
C VAL A 97 -18.87 -11.91 0.79
N GLY A 98 -18.28 -12.49 1.84
CA GLY A 98 -19.02 -13.17 2.91
C GLY A 98 -19.95 -12.23 3.69
N TRP A 99 -19.53 -10.99 3.93
CA TRP A 99 -20.39 -9.98 4.52
C TRP A 99 -21.56 -9.62 3.60
N LEU A 100 -21.30 -9.37 2.32
CA LEU A 100 -22.32 -8.97 1.36
C LEU A 100 -23.32 -10.10 1.05
N SER A 101 -22.90 -11.35 1.03
CA SER A 101 -23.75 -12.50 0.74
C SER A 101 -24.70 -12.85 1.89
N THR A 102 -24.33 -12.49 3.13
CA THR A 102 -25.11 -12.78 4.35
C THR A 102 -25.95 -11.58 4.81
N MET A 103 -25.78 -10.41 4.19
CA MET A 103 -26.49 -9.19 4.54
C MET A 103 -27.97 -9.26 4.14
N GLN A 104 -28.82 -9.76 5.05
CA GLN A 104 -30.28 -9.73 4.87
C GLN A 104 -30.93 -8.41 5.31
N LYS A 105 -30.33 -7.70 6.29
CA LYS A 105 -30.75 -6.37 6.76
C LYS A 105 -29.54 -5.55 7.24
N PRO A 106 -29.00 -4.62 6.43
CA PRO A 106 -27.99 -3.69 6.93
C PRO A 106 -28.56 -2.83 8.05
N SER A 107 -27.71 -2.40 8.99
CA SER A 107 -28.11 -1.31 9.89
C SER A 107 -28.38 -0.05 9.07
N GLU A 108 -29.30 0.79 9.54
CA GLU A 108 -29.71 2.01 8.82
C GLU A 108 -28.50 2.90 8.47
N HIS A 109 -27.53 2.98 9.38
CA HIS A 109 -26.31 3.75 9.16
C HIS A 109 -25.40 3.15 8.06
N LEU A 110 -25.22 1.83 8.03
CA LEU A 110 -24.45 1.17 6.97
C LEU A 110 -25.17 1.29 5.62
N TRP A 111 -26.49 1.22 5.61
CA TRP A 111 -27.31 1.39 4.41
C TRP A 111 -27.20 2.80 3.84
N GLN A 112 -27.22 3.83 4.69
CA GLN A 112 -27.03 5.21 4.26
C GLN A 112 -25.63 5.49 3.72
N LEU A 113 -24.58 4.93 4.34
CA LEU A 113 -23.21 5.02 3.80
C LEU A 113 -23.09 4.35 2.42
N LEU A 114 -23.79 3.24 2.24
CA LEU A 114 -23.86 2.51 0.98
C LEU A 114 -24.51 3.35 -0.13
N LEU A 115 -25.69 3.92 0.17
CA LEU A 115 -26.46 4.75 -0.75
C LEU A 115 -25.76 6.06 -1.07
N ALA A 116 -25.03 6.63 -0.10
CA ALA A 116 -24.21 7.80 -0.30
C ALA A 116 -22.96 7.53 -1.17
N GLY A 117 -22.66 6.27 -1.50
CA GLY A 117 -21.46 5.89 -2.24
C GLY A 117 -20.17 6.03 -1.41
N GLU A 118 -20.29 6.22 -0.10
CA GLU A 118 -19.20 6.34 0.87
C GLU A 118 -18.66 4.96 1.29
N VAL A 119 -18.45 4.09 0.31
CA VAL A 119 -18.08 2.70 0.53
C VAL A 119 -16.69 2.58 1.19
N HIS A 120 -15.83 3.59 1.03
CA HIS A 120 -14.53 3.66 1.71
C HIS A 120 -14.68 3.80 3.24
N SER A 121 -15.75 4.46 3.71
CA SER A 121 -16.04 4.64 5.13
C SER A 121 -16.53 3.35 5.80
N LEU A 122 -17.02 2.37 5.03
CA LEU A 122 -17.41 1.05 5.56
C LEU A 122 -16.24 0.29 6.19
N LEU A 123 -15.05 0.37 5.58
CA LEU A 123 -13.86 -0.31 6.09
C LEU A 123 -13.37 0.25 7.43
N LEU A 124 -13.75 1.50 7.74
CA LEU A 124 -13.44 2.16 9.01
C LEU A 124 -14.58 2.04 10.04
N ASN A 125 -15.71 1.44 9.66
CA ASN A 125 -16.87 1.32 10.51
C ASN A 125 -16.77 0.08 11.42
N GLY A 126 -16.93 0.27 12.73
CA GLY A 126 -16.89 -0.83 13.71
C GLY A 126 -18.05 -1.82 13.58
N ASP A 127 -19.23 -1.38 13.15
CA ASP A 127 -20.39 -2.24 12.95
C ASP A 127 -20.18 -3.22 11.78
N TYR A 128 -19.49 -2.76 10.73
CA TYR A 128 -19.07 -3.62 9.62
C TYR A 128 -18.21 -4.79 10.13
N TRP A 129 -17.15 -4.51 10.88
CA TRP A 129 -16.23 -5.54 11.39
C TRP A 129 -16.91 -6.49 12.38
N ARG A 130 -17.81 -5.97 13.22
CA ARG A 130 -18.59 -6.78 14.14
C ARG A 130 -19.48 -7.78 13.40
N THR A 131 -20.26 -7.33 12.43
CA THR A 131 -21.16 -8.20 11.64
C THR A 131 -20.37 -9.15 10.74
N ALA A 132 -19.29 -8.68 10.09
CA ALA A 132 -18.42 -9.53 9.28
C ALA A 132 -17.75 -10.66 10.09
N TRP A 133 -17.38 -10.41 11.36
CA TRP A 133 -16.70 -11.40 12.19
C TRP A 133 -17.65 -12.28 13.02
N GLN A 134 -18.78 -11.75 13.50
CA GLN A 134 -19.65 -12.43 14.47
C GLN A 134 -20.94 -13.01 13.87
N GLU A 135 -21.51 -12.39 12.83
CA GLU A 135 -22.89 -12.69 12.40
C GLU A 135 -23.01 -13.48 11.09
N GLY A 136 -21.91 -13.77 10.40
CA GLY A 136 -21.97 -14.66 9.22
C GLY A 136 -20.83 -14.59 8.22
N GLY A 137 -19.90 -13.63 8.31
CA GLY A 137 -18.98 -13.36 7.20
C GLY A 137 -17.90 -14.42 6.90
N ILE A 138 -17.50 -15.25 7.87
CA ILE A 138 -16.46 -16.30 7.65
C ILE A 138 -17.01 -17.71 7.84
N SER A 139 -17.86 -17.91 8.85
CA SER A 139 -18.39 -19.23 9.22
C SER A 139 -19.46 -19.75 8.25
N GLN A 140 -20.08 -18.88 7.45
CA GLN A 140 -21.12 -19.23 6.46
C GLN A 140 -20.63 -19.09 5.01
N LEU A 141 -19.31 -18.94 4.79
CA LEU A 141 -18.75 -18.85 3.44
C LEU A 141 -18.95 -20.17 2.68
N GLU A 142 -19.88 -20.17 1.75
CA GLU A 142 -20.05 -21.27 0.81
C GLU A 142 -19.33 -20.96 -0.52
N PHE A 143 -18.74 -21.97 -1.14
CA PHE A 143 -18.08 -21.83 -2.45
C PHE A 143 -19.02 -21.23 -3.52
N GLY A 144 -20.32 -21.51 -3.43
CA GLY A 144 -21.33 -20.95 -4.33
C GLY A 144 -21.42 -19.42 -4.27
N MET A 145 -21.06 -18.79 -3.16
CA MET A 145 -21.11 -17.33 -2.98
C MET A 145 -20.05 -16.59 -3.83
N PHE A 146 -19.03 -17.30 -4.31
CA PHE A 146 -18.00 -16.74 -5.18
C PHE A 146 -18.29 -16.97 -6.67
N ILE A 147 -19.33 -17.73 -7.00
CA ILE A 147 -19.67 -18.11 -8.38
C ILE A 147 -20.86 -17.26 -8.82
N ASP A 148 -20.56 -16.11 -9.42
CA ASP A 148 -21.54 -15.23 -10.05
C ASP A 148 -21.22 -15.09 -11.55
N ILE A 149 -22.14 -15.55 -12.41
CA ILE A 149 -21.96 -15.58 -13.87
C ILE A 149 -21.71 -14.18 -14.45
N PRO A 150 -22.48 -13.13 -14.11
CA PRO A 150 -22.19 -11.75 -14.50
C PRO A 150 -20.77 -11.31 -14.12
N SER A 151 -20.34 -11.59 -12.89
CA SER A 151 -19.00 -11.24 -12.40
C SER A 151 -17.89 -12.00 -13.15
N MET A 152 -18.11 -13.27 -13.50
CA MET A 152 -17.16 -14.04 -14.32
C MET A 152 -17.00 -13.46 -15.73
N LEU A 153 -18.09 -13.02 -16.38
CA LEU A 153 -18.03 -12.38 -17.68
C LEU A 153 -17.22 -11.08 -17.63
N TRP A 154 -17.46 -10.26 -16.60
CA TRP A 154 -16.66 -9.07 -16.36
C TRP A 154 -15.18 -9.41 -16.10
N ALA A 155 -14.89 -10.41 -15.27
CA ALA A 155 -13.52 -10.85 -15.04
C ALA A 155 -12.80 -11.25 -16.34
N ILE A 156 -13.49 -11.97 -17.24
CA ILE A 156 -12.95 -12.35 -18.56
C ILE A 156 -12.67 -11.10 -19.40
N VAL A 157 -13.59 -10.13 -19.44
CA VAL A 157 -13.38 -8.85 -20.14
C VAL A 157 -12.16 -8.13 -19.57
N PHE A 158 -12.06 -7.98 -18.25
CA PHE A 158 -10.97 -7.30 -17.57
C PHE A 158 -9.61 -7.98 -17.81
N VAL A 159 -9.55 -9.31 -17.75
CA VAL A 159 -8.33 -10.07 -18.04
C VAL A 159 -7.98 -9.94 -19.53
N GLY A 160 -8.97 -10.05 -20.42
CA GLY A 160 -8.80 -9.96 -21.87
C GLY A 160 -8.26 -8.60 -22.32
N SER A 161 -8.87 -7.49 -21.91
CA SER A 161 -8.40 -6.15 -22.28
C SER A 161 -7.03 -5.84 -21.66
N THR A 162 -6.73 -6.35 -20.47
CA THR A 162 -5.40 -6.21 -19.89
C THR A 162 -4.34 -6.98 -20.68
N TYR A 163 -4.63 -8.24 -21.01
CA TYR A 163 -3.75 -9.08 -21.81
C TYR A 163 -3.46 -8.44 -23.17
N LEU A 164 -4.49 -7.93 -23.85
CA LEU A 164 -4.34 -7.23 -25.12
C LEU A 164 -3.50 -5.95 -25.00
N PHE A 165 -3.72 -5.17 -23.94
CA PHE A 165 -2.96 -3.95 -23.66
C PHE A 165 -1.47 -4.23 -23.47
N PHE A 166 -1.12 -5.27 -22.70
CA PHE A 166 0.27 -5.68 -22.46
C PHE A 166 0.92 -6.43 -23.62
N LYS A 167 0.15 -7.22 -24.39
CA LYS A 167 0.68 -7.97 -25.53
C LYS A 167 1.08 -7.02 -26.67
N LYS A 168 0.30 -5.97 -26.88
CA LYS A 168 0.45 -5.10 -28.06
C LYS A 168 1.36 -3.90 -27.82
N SER A 169 1.69 -3.59 -26.57
CA SER A 169 2.33 -2.32 -26.20
C SER A 169 3.48 -2.55 -25.21
N ASN A 170 4.59 -1.82 -25.38
CA ASN A 170 5.42 -1.37 -24.26
C ASN A 170 4.89 0.02 -23.88
N PRO A 171 3.78 0.13 -23.14
CA PRO A 171 3.14 1.41 -22.91
C PRO A 171 4.10 2.33 -22.17
N SER A 172 4.12 3.60 -22.56
CA SER A 172 4.77 4.62 -21.75
C SER A 172 4.11 4.69 -20.38
N VAL A 173 4.82 5.20 -19.39
CA VAL A 173 4.32 5.33 -18.01
C VAL A 173 2.98 6.07 -17.98
N TRP A 174 2.82 7.10 -18.80
CA TRP A 174 1.59 7.89 -18.90
C TRP A 174 0.41 7.09 -19.44
N VAL A 175 0.61 6.34 -20.52
CA VAL A 175 -0.45 5.49 -21.11
C VAL A 175 -0.84 4.38 -20.13
N TYR A 176 0.15 3.83 -19.43
CA TYR A 176 -0.05 2.86 -18.38
C TYR A 176 -0.87 3.43 -17.21
N SER A 177 -0.49 4.59 -16.69
CA SER A 177 -1.19 5.28 -15.61
C SER A 177 -2.61 5.68 -15.98
N ALA A 178 -2.84 6.14 -17.21
CA ALA A 178 -4.18 6.45 -17.71
C ALA A 178 -5.06 5.18 -17.81
N PHE A 179 -4.50 4.08 -18.32
CA PHE A 179 -5.18 2.79 -18.37
C PHE A 179 -5.52 2.28 -16.96
N ALA A 180 -4.56 2.35 -16.04
CA ALA A 180 -4.72 2.00 -14.63
C ALA A 180 -5.87 2.77 -13.96
N LEU A 181 -5.85 4.09 -14.14
CA LEU A 181 -6.86 4.98 -13.58
C LEU A 181 -8.25 4.68 -14.14
N ALA A 182 -8.36 4.48 -15.46
CA ALA A 182 -9.61 4.08 -16.09
C ALA A 182 -10.11 2.73 -15.56
N TYR A 183 -9.21 1.77 -15.35
CA TYR A 183 -9.53 0.46 -14.81
C TYR A 183 -10.04 0.48 -13.37
N MET A 184 -9.62 1.46 -12.56
CA MET A 184 -10.16 1.67 -11.22
C MET A 184 -11.48 2.46 -11.25
N LEU A 185 -11.57 3.50 -12.09
CA LEU A 185 -12.71 4.41 -12.10
C LEU A 185 -13.96 3.84 -12.78
N VAL A 186 -13.80 3.11 -13.88
CA VAL A 186 -14.94 2.59 -14.66
C VAL A 186 -15.83 1.67 -13.84
N PRO A 187 -15.32 0.65 -13.11
CA PRO A 187 -16.14 -0.17 -12.22
C PRO A 187 -16.89 0.65 -11.18
N TYR A 188 -16.22 1.64 -10.58
CA TYR A 188 -16.78 2.49 -9.55
C TYR A 188 -17.92 3.36 -10.09
N LEU A 189 -17.69 4.08 -11.19
CA LEU A 189 -18.70 4.95 -11.81
C LEU A 189 -19.89 4.13 -12.35
N ALA A 190 -19.62 2.97 -12.95
CA ALA A 190 -20.67 2.07 -13.44
C ALA A 190 -21.55 1.56 -12.29
N GLY A 191 -20.95 1.05 -11.21
CA GLY A 191 -21.71 0.56 -10.05
C GLY A 191 -22.48 1.67 -9.34
N TYR A 192 -21.87 2.86 -9.18
CA TYR A 192 -22.56 4.03 -8.61
C TYR A 192 -23.79 4.44 -9.45
N THR A 193 -23.65 4.46 -10.78
CA THR A 193 -24.76 4.81 -11.68
C THR A 193 -25.90 3.79 -11.58
N VAL A 194 -25.57 2.50 -11.49
CA VAL A 194 -26.55 1.41 -11.34
C VAL A 194 -27.29 1.53 -9.99
N ILE A 195 -26.58 1.77 -8.89
CA ILE A 195 -27.19 1.91 -7.56
C ILE A 195 -28.08 3.15 -7.50
N SER A 196 -27.60 4.29 -8.00
CA SER A 196 -28.33 5.56 -7.94
C SER A 196 -29.52 5.64 -8.89
N SER A 197 -29.47 4.97 -10.05
CA SER A 197 -30.53 5.06 -11.07
C SER A 197 -31.59 3.97 -10.95
N LEU A 198 -31.24 2.79 -10.44
CA LEU A 198 -32.14 1.62 -10.43
C LEU A 198 -32.63 1.24 -9.03
N GLU A 199 -32.13 1.90 -7.98
CA GLU A 199 -32.42 1.62 -6.56
C GLU A 199 -32.63 0.12 -6.28
N PRO A 200 -31.65 -0.73 -6.63
CA PRO A 200 -31.87 -2.16 -6.60
C PRO A 200 -32.05 -2.65 -5.16
N ALA A 201 -32.88 -3.68 -4.98
CA ALA A 201 -33.09 -4.31 -3.68
C ALA A 201 -31.75 -4.70 -3.03
N ALA A 202 -31.66 -4.62 -1.70
CA ALA A 202 -30.41 -4.77 -0.93
C ALA A 202 -29.56 -6.01 -1.31
N HIS A 203 -30.20 -7.15 -1.62
CA HIS A 203 -29.51 -8.37 -2.05
C HIS A 203 -28.77 -8.25 -3.41
N LYS A 204 -29.15 -7.30 -4.27
CA LYS A 204 -28.47 -7.02 -5.55
C LYS A 204 -27.38 -5.96 -5.40
N VAL A 205 -27.42 -5.15 -4.35
CA VAL A 205 -26.45 -4.08 -4.10
C VAL A 205 -25.09 -4.65 -3.71
N GLY A 206 -25.06 -5.76 -2.97
CA GLY A 206 -23.81 -6.39 -2.56
C GLY A 206 -22.89 -6.78 -3.72
N PRO A 207 -23.33 -7.61 -4.68
CA PRO A 207 -22.52 -7.94 -5.85
C PRO A 207 -22.02 -6.71 -6.64
N ILE A 208 -22.83 -5.65 -6.74
CA ILE A 208 -22.45 -4.41 -7.42
C ILE A 208 -21.33 -3.69 -6.66
N LEU A 209 -21.41 -3.62 -5.34
CA LEU A 209 -20.34 -3.05 -4.51
C LEU A 209 -19.07 -3.86 -4.55
N ALA A 210 -19.18 -5.19 -4.53
CA ALA A 210 -18.03 -6.07 -4.73
C ALA A 210 -17.35 -5.77 -6.07
N PHE A 211 -18.12 -5.58 -7.15
CA PHE A 211 -17.55 -5.16 -8.43
C PHE A 211 -16.87 -3.78 -8.37
N MET A 212 -17.49 -2.78 -7.71
CA MET A 212 -16.92 -1.43 -7.55
C MET A 212 -15.59 -1.44 -6.77
N MET A 213 -15.50 -2.25 -5.71
CA MET A 213 -14.37 -2.23 -4.78
C MET A 213 -13.28 -3.24 -5.11
N LEU A 214 -13.63 -4.41 -5.66
CA LEU A 214 -12.69 -5.49 -5.90
C LEU A 214 -11.94 -5.35 -7.23
N ALA A 215 -12.51 -4.61 -8.19
CA ALA A 215 -11.85 -4.36 -9.46
C ALA A 215 -10.45 -3.70 -9.32
N PRO A 216 -10.24 -2.68 -8.46
CA PRO A 216 -8.91 -2.19 -8.13
C PRO A 216 -7.96 -3.28 -7.60
N PHE A 217 -8.43 -4.20 -6.76
CA PHE A 217 -7.60 -5.28 -6.22
C PHE A 217 -7.19 -6.30 -7.29
N PHE A 218 -8.06 -6.61 -8.25
CA PHE A 218 -7.71 -7.47 -9.40
C PHE A 218 -6.65 -6.85 -10.31
N THR A 219 -6.48 -5.52 -10.27
CA THR A 219 -5.46 -4.82 -11.06
C THR A 219 -4.08 -4.76 -10.38
N LEU A 220 -3.98 -5.03 -9.08
CA LEU A 220 -2.72 -5.03 -8.34
C LEU A 220 -1.67 -6.00 -8.91
N PRO A 221 -1.97 -7.29 -9.19
CA PRO A 221 -1.01 -8.20 -9.81
C PRO A 221 -0.48 -7.70 -11.17
N LEU A 222 -1.32 -6.96 -11.90
CA LEU A 222 -1.01 -6.42 -13.22
C LEU A 222 -0.08 -5.19 -13.12
N TYR A 223 -0.28 -4.34 -12.10
CA TYR A 223 0.67 -3.28 -11.70
C TYR A 223 2.05 -3.83 -11.40
N LEU A 224 2.08 -4.93 -10.66
CA LEU A 224 3.31 -5.58 -10.28
C LEU A 224 4.02 -6.22 -11.48
N GLY A 225 3.29 -6.89 -12.36
CA GLY A 225 3.84 -7.46 -13.59
C GLY A 225 4.49 -6.41 -14.50
N PHE A 226 3.86 -5.24 -14.68
CA PHE A 226 4.43 -4.15 -15.45
C PHE A 226 5.68 -3.55 -14.79
N LEU A 227 5.61 -3.28 -13.48
CA LEU A 227 6.75 -2.77 -12.73
C LEU A 227 7.92 -3.75 -12.82
N PHE A 228 7.70 -5.05 -12.61
CA PHE A 228 8.76 -6.07 -12.73
C PHE A 228 9.35 -6.16 -14.13
N LYS A 229 8.54 -6.06 -15.18
CA LYS A 229 9.04 -6.06 -16.57
C LYS A 229 9.91 -4.83 -16.86
N ARG A 230 9.60 -3.68 -16.27
CA ARG A 230 10.39 -2.45 -16.42
C ARG A 230 11.71 -2.50 -15.63
N PHE A 231 11.70 -3.09 -14.43
CA PHE A 231 12.89 -3.27 -13.59
C PHE A 231 13.75 -4.49 -13.94
N ALA A 232 13.30 -5.32 -14.90
CA ALA A 232 14.09 -6.43 -15.46
C ALA A 232 14.89 -6.04 -16.71
N LYS A 233 14.71 -4.81 -17.22
CA LYS A 233 15.56 -4.17 -18.23
C LYS A 233 16.57 -3.28 -17.51
#